data_AF-A0A847UWX9-F1
#
_entry.id   AF-A0A847UWX9-F1
#
_cell.length_a   1.000
_cell.length_b   1.000
_cell.length_c   1.000
_cell.angle_alpha   90.00
_cell.angle_beta   90.00
_cell.angle_gamma   90.00
#
_symmetry.space_group_name_H-M   'P 1'
#
loop_
_entity.id
_entity.type
_entity.pdbx_description
1 polymer ?
#
loop_
_entity_poly.entity_id
_entity_poly.type
_entity_poly.pdbx_seq_one_letter_code
_entity_poly.pdbx_strand_id
1 'polypeptide(L)'
;AGVILANRILGFVNAPAVGQKLLVKALGHEVDASIYARRREAMAEVLREAGFQFSLPQGAFYFFPRIPKGGDDSAFVAELMQEQILAVPGSGFGYPGYFRLAFCVDEAVIRGSAPGFARAFARAVG
;
A
#
# COMPACT_ATOMS: atom_id res chain seq x y z
N ALA A 1 -28.51 3.74 -22.60
CA ALA A 1 -28.37 4.97 -23.42
C ALA A 1 -27.38 5.97 -22.79
N GLY A 2 -27.53 6.35 -21.51
CA GLY A 2 -26.69 7.38 -20.86
C GLY A 2 -25.17 7.10 -20.84
N VAL A 3 -24.74 5.87 -20.53
CA VAL A 3 -23.31 5.49 -20.49
C VAL A 3 -22.64 5.61 -21.86
N ILE A 4 -23.35 5.27 -22.94
CA ILE A 4 -22.83 5.35 -24.31
C ILE A 4 -22.65 6.80 -24.74
N LEU A 5 -23.63 7.67 -24.41
CA LEU A 5 -23.54 9.10 -24.68
C LEU A 5 -22.39 9.75 -23.89
N ALA A 6 -22.28 9.44 -22.60
CA ALA A 6 -21.22 9.96 -21.74
C ALA A 6 -19.81 9.57 -22.23
N ASN A 7 -19.59 8.30 -22.59
CA ASN A 7 -18.31 7.86 -23.15
C ASN A 7 -17.94 8.63 -24.42
N ARG A 8 -18.90 8.85 -25.32
CA ARG A 8 -18.66 9.61 -26.56
C ARG A 8 -18.36 11.09 -26.29
N ILE A 9 -19.09 11.72 -25.36
CA ILE A 9 -18.82 13.10 -24.93
C ILE A 9 -17.42 13.24 -24.33
N LEU A 10 -16.98 12.24 -23.55
CA LEU A 10 -15.65 12.19 -22.93
C LEU A 10 -14.54 11.71 -23.89
N GLY A 11 -14.86 11.45 -25.16
CA GLY A 11 -13.90 11.01 -26.18
C GLY A 11 -13.48 9.53 -26.07
N PHE A 12 -14.10 8.75 -25.20
CA PHE A 12 -13.86 7.32 -25.09
C PHE A 12 -14.70 6.56 -26.13
N VAL A 13 -14.02 5.87 -27.05
CA VAL A 13 -14.67 5.00 -28.04
C VAL A 13 -14.57 3.54 -27.61
N ASN A 14 -13.37 3.07 -27.26
CA ASN A 14 -13.07 1.72 -26.78
C ASN A 14 -11.76 1.71 -25.97
N ALA A 15 -11.51 0.62 -25.24
CA ALA A 15 -10.20 0.38 -24.63
C ALA A 15 -9.10 0.24 -25.72
N PRO A 16 -7.82 0.47 -25.41
CA PRO A 16 -6.74 0.35 -26.39
C PRO A 16 -6.74 -0.98 -27.14
N ALA A 17 -6.79 -0.95 -28.47
CA ALA A 17 -6.95 -2.13 -29.31
C ALA A 17 -5.82 -3.18 -29.11
N VAL A 18 -4.59 -2.72 -28.80
CA VAL A 18 -3.47 -3.59 -28.45
C VAL A 18 -3.75 -4.36 -27.16
N GLY A 19 -4.24 -3.68 -26.11
CA GLY A 19 -4.61 -4.31 -24.83
C GLY A 19 -5.70 -5.36 -24.99
N GLN A 20 -6.71 -5.08 -25.81
CA GLN A 20 -7.78 -6.05 -26.12
C GLN A 20 -7.23 -7.33 -26.78
N LYS A 21 -6.32 -7.19 -27.75
CA LYS A 21 -5.69 -8.33 -28.45
C LYS A 21 -4.75 -9.12 -27.54
N LEU A 22 -3.98 -8.44 -26.68
CA LEU A 22 -3.11 -9.07 -25.69
C LEU A 22 -3.90 -9.85 -24.64
N LEU A 23 -5.01 -9.28 -24.15
CA LEU A 23 -5.85 -9.92 -23.14
C LEU A 23 -6.32 -11.31 -23.58
N VAL A 24 -6.77 -11.47 -24.82
CA VAL A 24 -7.21 -12.77 -25.36
C VAL A 24 -6.10 -13.84 -25.25
N LYS A 25 -4.83 -13.44 -25.37
CA LYS A 25 -3.68 -14.32 -25.23
C LYS A 25 -3.23 -14.52 -23.79
N ALA A 26 -3.54 -13.58 -22.90
CA ALA A 26 -3.15 -13.60 -21.49
C ALA A 26 -4.24 -14.20 -20.57
N LEU A 27 -5.44 -14.50 -21.08
CA LEU A 27 -6.50 -15.13 -20.29
C LEU A 27 -6.03 -16.46 -19.69
N GLY A 28 -6.23 -16.63 -18.39
CA GLY A 28 -5.78 -17.81 -17.65
C GLY A 28 -4.30 -17.83 -17.29
N HIS A 29 -3.53 -16.81 -17.68
CA HIS A 29 -2.16 -16.63 -17.18
C HIS A 29 -2.19 -15.84 -15.87
N GLU A 30 -1.42 -16.31 -14.90
CA GLU A 30 -1.27 -15.68 -13.60
C GLU A 30 0.21 -15.37 -13.33
N VAL A 31 0.45 -14.38 -12.48
CA VAL A 31 1.78 -14.09 -11.93
C VAL A 31 2.01 -14.93 -10.67
N ASP A 32 3.27 -15.18 -10.32
CA ASP A 32 3.60 -15.86 -9.07
C ASP A 32 3.22 -15.00 -7.84
N ALA A 33 2.07 -15.31 -7.25
CA ALA A 33 1.57 -14.64 -6.05
C ALA A 33 2.42 -14.94 -4.79
N SER A 34 3.25 -15.99 -4.80
CA SER A 34 4.09 -16.35 -3.65
C SER A 34 5.11 -15.24 -3.31
N ILE A 35 5.52 -14.44 -4.30
CA ILE A 35 6.39 -13.27 -4.11
C ILE A 35 5.73 -12.26 -3.17
N TYR A 36 4.45 -11.97 -3.38
CA TYR A 36 3.69 -11.05 -2.52
C TYR A 36 3.39 -11.66 -1.16
N ALA A 37 3.19 -12.98 -1.08
CA ALA A 37 3.04 -13.65 0.22
C ALA A 37 4.29 -13.52 1.10
N ARG A 38 5.50 -13.69 0.53
CA ARG A 38 6.77 -13.48 1.26
C ARG A 38 6.96 -12.04 1.70
N ARG A 39 6.72 -11.08 0.80
CA ARG A 39 6.80 -9.65 1.09
C ARG A 39 5.79 -9.20 2.14
N ARG A 40 4.58 -9.79 2.14
CA ARG A 40 3.56 -9.57 3.17
C ARG A 40 4.06 -10.02 4.53
N GLU A 41 4.65 -11.20 4.64
CA GLU A 41 5.18 -11.69 5.92
C GLU A 41 6.35 -10.84 6.40
N ALA A 42 7.30 -10.51 5.52
CA ALA A 42 8.43 -9.64 5.87
C ALA A 42 7.95 -8.27 6.40
N MET A 43 6.94 -7.65 5.78
CA MET A 43 6.38 -6.39 6.27
C MET A 43 5.66 -6.58 7.61
N ALA A 44 4.94 -7.70 7.78
CA ALA A 44 4.26 -8.00 9.04
C ALA A 44 5.24 -8.23 10.19
N GLU A 45 6.35 -8.93 9.95
CA GLU A 45 7.47 -9.10 10.89
C GLU A 45 8.01 -7.73 11.32
N VAL A 46 8.42 -6.90 10.34
CA VAL A 46 8.99 -5.56 10.58
C VAL A 46 8.06 -4.68 11.41
N LEU A 47 6.78 -4.64 11.07
CA LEU A 47 5.80 -3.81 11.78
C LEU A 47 5.48 -4.34 13.19
N ARG A 48 5.40 -5.67 13.37
CA ARG A 48 5.17 -6.30 14.68
C ARG A 48 6.34 -6.05 15.62
N GLU A 49 7.57 -6.23 15.13
CA GLU A 49 8.79 -6.00 15.90
C GLU A 49 8.94 -4.55 16.33
N ALA A 50 8.55 -3.61 15.48
CA ALA A 50 8.50 -2.19 15.84
C ALA A 50 7.38 -1.85 16.85
N GLY A 51 6.34 -2.68 16.96
CA GLY A 51 5.24 -2.51 17.92
C GLY A 51 3.92 -1.96 17.33
N PHE A 52 3.82 -1.82 16.00
CA PHE A 52 2.61 -1.31 15.36
C PHE A 52 1.45 -2.31 15.46
N GLN A 53 0.23 -1.78 15.66
CA GLN A 53 -1.01 -2.55 15.54
C GLN A 53 -1.55 -2.45 14.12
N PHE A 54 -1.90 -3.59 13.52
CA PHE A 54 -2.49 -3.65 12.19
C PHE A 54 -3.28 -4.95 12.01
N SER A 55 -4.22 -4.94 11.05
CA SER A 55 -4.87 -6.16 10.57
C SER A 55 -4.02 -6.78 9.45
N LEU A 56 -3.70 -8.07 9.56
CA LEU A 56 -2.95 -8.77 8.51
C LEU A 56 -3.78 -8.81 7.22
N PRO A 57 -3.29 -8.25 6.10
CA PRO A 57 -4.07 -8.19 4.86
C PRO A 57 -4.24 -9.58 4.25
N GLN A 58 -5.48 -9.96 3.95
CA GLN A 58 -5.80 -11.25 3.34
C GLN A 58 -5.58 -11.26 1.81
N GLY A 59 -5.46 -10.08 1.19
CA GLY A 59 -5.23 -9.90 -0.25
C GLY A 59 -4.76 -8.48 -0.56
N ALA A 60 -4.67 -8.17 -1.85
CA ALA A 60 -4.03 -6.95 -2.37
C ALA A 60 -2.57 -6.80 -1.89
N PHE A 61 -2.05 -5.57 -1.87
CA PHE A 61 -0.63 -5.27 -1.61
C PHE A 61 -0.42 -4.15 -0.57
N TYR A 62 -1.37 -3.96 0.35
CA TYR A 62 -1.36 -2.83 1.27
C TYR A 62 -1.52 -3.24 2.75
N PHE A 63 -0.78 -2.56 3.63
CA PHE A 63 -1.03 -2.54 5.07
C PHE A 63 -1.65 -1.20 5.47
N PHE A 64 -2.48 -1.23 6.52
CA PHE A 64 -3.01 -0.07 7.21
C PHE A 64 -2.68 -0.15 8.72
N PRO A 65 -1.46 0.18 9.13
CA PRO A 65 -1.12 0.20 10.55
C PRO A 65 -1.72 1.44 11.23
N ARG A 66 -2.06 1.27 12.50
CA ARG A 66 -2.53 2.34 13.37
C ARG A 66 -1.35 3.16 13.87
N ILE A 67 -1.50 4.47 13.91
CA ILE A 67 -0.51 5.36 14.53
C ILE A 67 -0.50 5.12 16.04
N PRO A 68 0.67 4.96 16.68
CA PRO A 68 0.74 4.74 18.13
C PRO A 68 0.07 5.90 18.89
N LYS A 69 -0.73 5.58 19.92
CA LYS A 69 -1.59 6.53 20.67
C LYS A 69 -2.64 7.28 19.82
N GLY A 70 -2.76 6.99 18.52
CA GLY A 70 -3.55 7.80 17.58
C GLY A 70 -2.87 9.14 17.28
N GLY A 71 -3.50 9.95 16.42
CA GLY A 71 -3.00 11.30 16.12
C GLY A 71 -3.19 11.70 14.68
N ASP A 72 -2.57 12.83 14.33
CA ASP A 72 -2.53 13.36 12.97
C ASP A 72 -1.66 12.46 12.08
N ASP A 73 -2.30 11.87 11.07
CA ASP A 73 -1.64 10.97 10.14
C ASP A 73 -0.71 11.67 9.16
N SER A 74 -0.95 12.94 8.86
CA SER A 74 -0.07 13.73 8.01
C SER A 74 1.23 14.04 8.74
N ALA A 75 1.15 14.40 10.02
CA ALA A 75 2.32 14.59 10.88
C ALA A 75 3.13 13.30 11.04
N PHE A 76 2.47 12.16 11.31
CA PHE A 76 3.17 10.89 11.46
C PHE A 76 3.86 10.42 10.16
N VAL A 77 3.21 10.61 9.00
CA VAL A 77 3.84 10.30 7.72
C VAL A 77 5.06 11.20 7.46
N ALA A 78 5.04 12.46 7.90
CA ALA A 78 6.21 13.35 7.82
C ALA A 78 7.37 12.85 8.71
N GLU A 79 7.10 12.28 9.87
CA GLU A 79 8.11 11.63 10.73
C GLU A 79 8.70 10.38 10.06
N LEU A 80 7.87 9.53 9.46
CA LEU A 80 8.35 8.37 8.68
C LEU A 80 9.26 8.80 7.53
N MET A 81 8.96 9.93 6.89
CA MET A 81 9.78 10.47 5.80
C MET A 81 11.19 10.85 6.27
N GLN A 82 11.36 11.32 7.52
CA GLN A 82 12.70 11.57 8.08
C GLN A 82 13.52 10.27 8.18
N GLU A 83 12.84 9.14 8.36
CA GLU A 83 13.44 7.81 8.38
C GLU A 83 13.56 7.18 6.98
N GLN A 84 13.38 7.97 5.92
CA GLN A 84 13.38 7.52 4.52
C GLN A 84 12.27 6.50 4.20
N ILE A 85 11.17 6.53 4.96
CA ILE A 85 10.00 5.69 4.76
C ILE A 85 8.86 6.55 4.20
N LEU A 86 8.48 6.29 2.94
CA LEU A 86 7.39 7.01 2.28
C LEU A 86 6.08 6.24 2.47
N ALA A 87 5.14 6.84 3.19
CA ALA A 87 3.80 6.33 3.44
C ALA A 87 2.72 7.31 2.95
N VAL A 88 1.46 6.87 2.93
CA VAL A 88 0.33 7.74 2.59
C VAL A 88 -0.58 7.91 3.81
N PRO A 89 -1.01 9.13 4.18
CA PRO A 89 -1.94 9.34 5.29
C PRO A 89 -3.26 8.60 5.07
N GLY A 90 -3.80 8.01 6.15
CA GLY A 90 -5.07 7.27 6.12
C GLY A 90 -6.29 8.17 5.88
N SER A 91 -6.20 9.44 6.26
CA SER A 91 -7.21 10.49 6.01
C SER A 91 -7.60 10.62 4.55
N GLY A 92 -6.65 10.47 3.61
CA GLY A 92 -6.93 10.43 2.17
C GLY A 92 -7.80 9.26 1.71
N PHE A 93 -7.95 8.23 2.55
CA PHE A 93 -8.82 7.06 2.34
C PHE A 93 -10.04 7.08 3.25
N GLY A 94 -10.30 8.18 3.97
CA GLY A 94 -11.38 8.27 4.95
C GLY A 94 -11.12 7.48 6.24
N TYR A 95 -9.85 7.19 6.56
CA TYR A 95 -9.45 6.39 7.72
C TYR A 95 -8.36 7.08 8.56
N PRO A 96 -8.69 8.21 9.23
CA PRO A 96 -7.72 9.01 9.98
C PRO A 96 -7.14 8.25 11.19
N GLY A 97 -5.91 8.57 11.56
CA GLY A 97 -5.18 7.88 12.64
C GLY A 97 -4.50 6.57 12.21
N TYR A 98 -4.49 6.31 10.90
CA TYR A 98 -3.80 5.20 10.25
C TYR A 98 -2.95 5.74 9.09
N PHE A 99 -2.08 4.90 8.55
CA PHE A 99 -1.31 5.21 7.35
C PHE A 99 -1.25 3.99 6.45
N ARG A 100 -1.10 4.20 5.14
CA ARG A 100 -1.04 3.12 4.15
C ARG A 100 0.39 2.88 3.71
N LEU A 101 0.79 1.61 3.74
CA LEU A 101 2.05 1.13 3.18
C LEU A 101 1.76 0.16 2.04
N ALA A 102 2.51 0.26 0.94
CA ALA A 102 2.51 -0.74 -0.11
C ALA A 102 3.68 -1.71 0.09
N PHE A 103 3.45 -3.01 -0.04
CA PHE A 103 4.50 -4.04 0.05
C PHE A 103 4.82 -4.68 -1.31
N CYS A 104 4.35 -4.07 -2.41
CA CYS A 104 4.73 -4.44 -3.77
C CYS A 104 6.11 -3.88 -4.18
N VAL A 105 7.07 -3.88 -3.25
CA VAL A 105 8.48 -3.47 -3.42
C VAL A 105 9.40 -4.64 -3.06
N ASP A 106 10.69 -4.54 -3.34
CA ASP A 106 11.61 -5.61 -3.01
C ASP A 106 11.70 -5.91 -1.51
N GLU A 107 11.85 -7.19 -1.18
CA GLU A 107 11.91 -7.66 0.20
C GLU A 107 13.09 -7.02 0.96
N ALA A 108 14.20 -6.73 0.26
CA ALA A 108 15.34 -6.03 0.82
C ALA A 108 15.00 -4.60 1.28
N VAL A 109 14.11 -3.89 0.56
CA VAL A 109 13.62 -2.56 0.95
C VAL A 109 12.77 -2.67 2.21
N ILE A 110 11.90 -3.68 2.27
CA ILE A 110 11.04 -3.93 3.44
C ILE A 110 11.90 -4.22 4.66
N ARG A 111 12.82 -5.18 4.58
CA ARG A 111 13.69 -5.54 5.71
C ARG A 111 14.64 -4.41 6.10
N GLY A 112 15.17 -3.67 5.13
CA GLY A 112 16.02 -2.50 5.37
C GLY A 112 15.31 -1.35 6.09
N SER A 113 13.98 -1.27 6.01
CA SER A 113 13.18 -0.23 6.69
C SER A 113 12.99 -0.47 8.20
N ALA A 114 13.31 -1.66 8.71
CA ALA A 114 13.01 -2.05 10.09
C ALA A 114 13.57 -1.09 11.16
N PRO A 115 14.83 -0.61 11.08
CA PRO A 115 15.35 0.34 12.06
C PRO A 115 14.62 1.69 12.02
N GLY A 116 14.18 2.13 10.84
CA GLY A 116 13.41 3.36 10.66
C GLY A 116 12.04 3.28 11.30
N PHE A 117 11.32 2.17 11.10
CA PHE A 117 10.03 1.93 11.76
C PHE A 117 10.16 1.87 13.28
N ALA A 118 11.19 1.21 13.81
CA ALA A 118 11.43 1.13 15.25
C ALA A 118 11.67 2.53 15.87
N ARG A 119 12.50 3.37 15.23
CA ARG A 119 12.74 4.75 15.71
C ARG A 119 11.50 5.62 15.62
N ALA A 120 10.74 5.54 14.52
CA ALA A 120 9.51 6.30 14.36
C ALA A 120 8.45 5.88 15.39
N PHE A 121 8.33 4.57 15.66
CA PHE A 121 7.44 4.06 16.70
C PHE A 121 7.82 4.60 18.07
N ALA A 122 9.09 4.45 18.48
CA ALA A 122 9.60 4.92 19.76
C ALA A 122 9.35 6.42 19.99
N ARG A 123 9.50 7.25 18.94
CA ARG A 123 9.18 8.69 19.02
C ARG A 123 7.69 8.98 19.17
N ALA A 124 6.82 8.18 18.56
CA ALA A 124 5.36 8.35 18.67
C ALA A 124 4.78 7.86 20.00
N VAL A 125 5.44 6.91 20.68
CA VAL A 125 5.05 6.48 22.04
C VAL A 125 5.78 7.20 23.17
N GLY A 126 6.90 7.87 22.92
CA GLY A 126 7.47 8.87 23.84
C GLY A 126 6.51 10.01 24.10
#